data_AF-B0ED69-F1
#
_entry.id   AF-B0ED69-F1
#
_cell.length_a   1.000
_cell.length_b   1.000
_cell.length_c   1.000
_cell.angle_alpha   90.00
_cell.angle_beta   90.00
_cell.angle_gamma   90.00
#
_symmetry.space_group_name_H-M   'P 1'
#
loop_
_entity.id
_entity.type
_entity.pdbx_description
1 polymer ?
#
loop_
_entity_poly.entity_id
_entity_poly.type
_entity_poly.pdbx_seq_one_letter_code
_entity_poly.pdbx_strand_id
1 'polypeptide(L)'
;MGNEGSKVQRKRITQPIMTTYESVEDLQDALQKAGLESSNLIVGIDFTASNTSSGMRTYGKNMHTIDESNPNPYIKVMEIMGKTMEKFDDDRLIPVFGFGDSKTQDDTVFDLSPESKPFLGMAAAIERYKVVASSVDLCGPTSFVPLIKRAIKIVKETKQYHILVIICDGQVSSVSPNRKVIEEASNYPLSIVCVGVGDGPFGEMENFDDNVKKAKFDNFNFVNYYKVCEGNVENPEVAFACAAMNEIPEQYAYIKELGYLDN
;
A
#
# COMPACT_ATOMS: atom_id res chain seq x y z
N MET A 1 8.68 23.25 -32.66
CA MET A 1 8.49 23.90 -31.35
C MET A 1 7.41 23.12 -30.61
N GLY A 2 7.80 22.00 -30.00
CA GLY A 2 6.91 21.15 -29.22
C GLY A 2 6.95 21.61 -27.78
N ASN A 3 5.77 21.94 -27.25
CA ASN A 3 5.58 22.43 -25.89
C ASN A 3 5.74 21.23 -24.93
N GLU A 4 6.92 21.08 -24.33
CA GLU A 4 7.13 20.17 -23.20
C GLU A 4 6.24 20.64 -22.04
N GLY A 5 5.29 19.79 -21.66
CA GLY A 5 4.41 20.02 -20.52
C GLY A 5 5.24 20.23 -19.27
N SER A 6 5.38 21.50 -18.88
CA SER A 6 6.07 21.90 -17.67
C SER A 6 5.33 21.28 -16.48
N LYS A 7 5.99 20.40 -15.72
CA LYS A 7 5.52 19.96 -14.41
C LYS A 7 5.17 21.23 -13.62
N VAL A 8 3.92 21.37 -13.17
CA VAL A 8 3.66 22.30 -12.07
C VAL A 8 4.35 21.68 -10.87
N GLN A 9 5.61 22.07 -10.63
CA GLN A 9 6.36 21.68 -9.45
C GLN A 9 5.61 22.24 -8.24
N ARG A 10 4.75 21.41 -7.63
CA ARG A 10 4.15 21.73 -6.34
C ARG A 10 5.31 21.89 -5.35
N LYS A 11 5.30 22.98 -4.59
CA LYS A 11 6.39 23.32 -3.67
C LYS A 11 6.45 22.26 -2.58
N ARG A 12 7.58 21.57 -2.44
CA ARG A 12 7.80 20.59 -1.37
C ARG A 12 7.70 21.28 -0.01
N ILE A 13 6.92 20.71 0.90
CA ILE A 13 6.63 21.27 2.23
C ILE A 13 7.57 20.67 3.27
N THR A 14 7.91 19.38 3.12
CA THR A 14 8.73 18.61 4.06
C THR A 14 10.16 18.42 3.56
N GLN A 15 11.08 18.12 4.49
CA GLN A 15 12.44 17.73 4.11
C GLN A 15 12.42 16.39 3.37
N PRO A 16 13.24 16.20 2.32
CA PRO A 16 13.40 14.90 1.71
C PRO A 16 13.88 13.87 2.72
N ILE A 17 13.22 12.72 2.76
CA ILE A 17 13.83 11.53 3.35
C ILE A 17 14.88 10.99 2.39
N MET A 18 15.91 10.34 2.93
CA MET A 18 16.94 9.69 2.14
C MET A 18 16.34 8.47 1.44
N THR A 19 16.93 8.12 0.30
CA THR A 19 16.55 6.90 -0.44
C THR A 19 16.99 5.61 0.27
N THR A 20 17.87 5.72 1.27
CA THR A 20 18.43 4.60 2.03
C THR A 20 18.75 5.03 3.46
N TYR A 21 18.50 4.13 4.42
CA TYR A 21 18.92 4.23 5.82
C TYR A 21 19.61 2.92 6.24
N GLU A 22 20.35 2.92 7.35
CA GLU A 22 21.04 1.74 7.85
C GLU A 22 20.06 0.77 8.55
N SER A 23 19.06 1.32 9.25
CA SER A 23 18.07 0.57 10.04
C SER A 23 16.63 1.10 9.83
N VAL A 24 15.64 0.31 10.28
CA VAL A 24 14.22 0.73 10.29
C VAL A 24 14.02 1.85 11.30
N GLU A 25 14.74 1.81 12.41
CA GLU A 25 14.72 2.81 13.47
C GLU A 25 15.20 4.18 12.96
N ASP A 26 16.27 4.21 12.15
CA ASP A 26 16.75 5.45 11.53
C ASP A 26 15.72 6.04 10.56
N LEU A 27 15.05 5.17 9.79
CA LEU A 27 13.95 5.59 8.91
C LEU A 27 12.78 6.15 9.73
N GLN A 28 12.38 5.50 10.82
CA GLN A 28 11.33 5.99 11.71
C GLN A 28 11.69 7.36 12.31
N ASP A 29 12.93 7.56 12.73
CA ASP A 29 13.37 8.85 13.23
C ASP A 29 13.37 9.94 12.14
N ALA A 30 13.71 9.57 10.90
CA ALA A 30 13.63 10.48 9.76
C ALA A 30 12.17 10.85 9.42
N LEU A 31 11.25 9.88 9.43
CA LEU A 31 9.82 10.12 9.19
C LEU A 31 9.24 11.06 10.25
N GLN A 32 9.60 10.85 11.52
CA GLN A 32 9.20 11.73 12.62
C GLN A 32 9.76 13.15 12.44
N LYS A 33 11.04 13.29 12.09
CA LYS A 33 11.66 14.60 11.79
C LYS A 33 11.05 15.30 10.59
N ALA A 34 10.55 14.53 9.61
CA ALA A 34 9.83 15.05 8.45
C ALA A 34 8.38 15.47 8.77
N GLY A 35 7.90 15.20 9.98
CA GLY A 35 6.60 15.69 10.49
C GLY A 35 5.49 14.65 10.56
N LEU A 36 5.78 13.36 10.32
CA LEU A 36 4.81 12.29 10.57
C LEU A 36 4.67 12.09 12.09
N GLU A 37 3.50 12.39 12.62
CA GLU A 37 3.22 12.35 14.06
C GLU A 37 2.40 11.13 14.47
N SER A 38 1.38 10.81 13.68
CA SER A 38 0.39 9.77 13.95
C SER A 38 -0.22 9.30 12.63
N SER A 39 -0.60 8.02 12.58
CA SER A 39 -1.24 7.37 11.44
C SER A 39 -1.97 6.10 11.90
N ASN A 40 -2.77 5.53 11.02
CA ASN A 40 -3.36 4.20 11.19
C ASN A 40 -3.17 3.41 9.91
N LEU A 41 -3.04 2.09 10.02
CA LEU A 41 -2.84 1.22 8.85
C LEU A 41 -4.14 0.54 8.41
N ILE A 42 -4.33 0.46 7.09
CA ILE A 42 -5.30 -0.44 6.46
C ILE A 42 -4.53 -1.29 5.45
N VAL A 43 -4.77 -2.59 5.42
CA VAL A 43 -4.11 -3.48 4.45
C VAL A 43 -5.13 -4.09 3.51
N GLY A 44 -4.85 -4.06 2.21
CA GLY A 44 -5.58 -4.77 1.19
C GLY A 44 -4.70 -5.80 0.50
N ILE A 45 -5.20 -7.03 0.39
CA ILE A 45 -4.49 -8.17 -0.17
C ILE A 45 -5.22 -8.65 -1.42
N ASP A 46 -4.52 -8.66 -2.54
CA ASP A 46 -4.99 -9.22 -3.79
C ASP A 46 -5.05 -10.75 -3.71
N PHE A 47 -6.22 -11.33 -3.95
CA PHE A 47 -6.45 -12.78 -4.04
C PHE A 47 -6.95 -13.19 -5.44
N THR A 48 -6.48 -12.52 -6.49
CA THR A 48 -6.79 -12.88 -7.88
C THR A 48 -5.97 -14.08 -8.35
N ALA A 49 -6.46 -14.75 -9.39
CA ALA A 49 -5.92 -15.98 -9.95
C ALA A 49 -4.53 -15.80 -10.61
N SER A 50 -4.15 -14.57 -10.97
CA SER A 50 -2.81 -14.28 -11.51
C SER A 50 -1.70 -14.73 -10.55
N ASN A 51 -1.95 -14.69 -9.23
CA ASN A 51 -1.02 -15.11 -8.18
C ASN A 51 -0.52 -16.55 -8.33
N THR A 52 -1.25 -17.39 -9.05
CA THR A 52 -0.84 -18.77 -9.36
C THR A 52 0.38 -18.86 -10.28
N SER A 53 0.65 -17.79 -11.05
CA SER A 53 1.66 -17.77 -12.12
C SER A 53 2.60 -16.56 -12.08
N SER A 54 2.21 -15.46 -11.45
CA SER A 54 3.00 -14.23 -11.34
C SER A 54 4.21 -14.34 -10.41
N GLY A 55 4.37 -15.43 -9.69
CA GLY A 55 5.55 -15.68 -8.86
C GLY A 55 6.63 -16.52 -9.52
N MET A 56 6.45 -16.99 -10.76
CA MET A 56 7.31 -18.04 -11.31
C MET A 56 8.77 -17.63 -11.49
N ARG A 57 9.06 -16.38 -11.88
CA ARG A 57 10.44 -15.88 -12.01
C ARG A 57 11.01 -15.37 -10.69
N THR A 58 10.20 -14.66 -9.91
CA THR A 58 10.64 -13.91 -8.72
C THR A 58 10.55 -14.68 -7.40
N TYR A 59 9.59 -15.60 -7.26
CA TYR A 59 9.37 -16.42 -6.05
C TYR A 59 9.51 -17.94 -6.29
N GLY A 60 9.37 -18.38 -7.54
CA GLY A 60 9.45 -19.78 -7.98
C GLY A 60 8.20 -20.62 -7.71
N LYS A 61 7.12 -20.04 -7.19
CA LYS A 61 5.86 -20.74 -6.85
C LYS A 61 4.68 -19.77 -6.81
N ASN A 62 3.48 -20.27 -6.52
CA ASN A 62 2.28 -19.43 -6.30
C ASN A 62 2.56 -18.42 -5.17
N MET A 63 2.22 -17.15 -5.41
CA MET A 63 2.51 -16.02 -4.52
C MET A 63 1.83 -16.08 -3.15
N HIS A 64 0.78 -16.90 -2.99
CA HIS A 64 0.12 -17.15 -1.71
C HIS A 64 0.57 -18.44 -1.02
N THR A 65 1.55 -19.16 -1.57
CA THR A 65 2.06 -20.39 -0.94
C THR A 65 2.58 -20.08 0.47
N ILE A 66 2.12 -20.84 1.46
CA ILE A 66 2.60 -20.72 2.84
C ILE A 66 3.77 -21.69 3.03
N ASP A 67 4.94 -21.12 3.32
CA ASP A 67 6.19 -21.85 3.52
C ASP A 67 6.91 -21.21 4.71
N GLU A 68 7.15 -22.01 5.76
CA GLU A 68 7.81 -21.55 6.99
C GLU A 68 9.27 -21.15 6.76
N SER A 69 9.93 -21.73 5.76
CA SER A 69 11.34 -21.49 5.48
C SER A 69 11.59 -20.29 4.56
N ASN A 70 10.61 -19.93 3.74
CA ASN A 70 10.68 -18.79 2.83
C ASN A 70 9.31 -18.12 2.71
N PRO A 71 9.01 -17.15 3.60
CA PRO A 71 7.76 -16.40 3.57
C PRO A 71 7.49 -15.82 2.19
N ASN A 72 6.23 -15.88 1.77
CA ASN A 72 5.85 -15.32 0.48
C ASN A 72 5.92 -13.79 0.49
N PRO A 73 5.96 -13.15 -0.71
CA PRO A 73 6.15 -11.71 -0.81
C PRO A 73 5.08 -10.87 -0.08
N TYR A 74 3.83 -11.35 -0.02
CA TYR A 74 2.78 -10.68 0.77
C TYR A 74 3.13 -10.62 2.25
N ILE A 75 3.58 -11.74 2.84
CA ILE A 75 4.01 -11.78 4.24
C ILE A 75 5.19 -10.83 4.46
N LYS A 76 6.21 -10.87 3.59
CA LYS A 76 7.38 -10.00 3.69
C LYS A 76 7.01 -8.52 3.68
N VAL A 77 6.14 -8.11 2.76
CA VAL A 77 5.65 -6.72 2.68
C VAL A 77 4.88 -6.34 3.95
N MET A 78 3.97 -7.21 4.43
CA MET A 78 3.24 -6.98 5.67
C MET A 78 4.20 -6.82 6.86
N GLU A 79 5.18 -7.71 7.02
CA GLU A 79 6.17 -7.64 8.10
C GLU A 79 6.97 -6.35 8.08
N ILE A 80 7.48 -5.94 6.91
CA ILE A 80 8.26 -4.71 6.79
C ILE A 80 7.40 -3.50 7.09
N MET A 81 6.22 -3.37 6.47
CA MET A 81 5.32 -2.24 6.71
C MET A 81 4.84 -2.16 8.16
N GLY A 82 4.55 -3.31 8.77
CA GLY A 82 4.18 -3.41 10.17
C GLY A 82 5.28 -2.88 11.09
N LYS A 83 6.53 -3.32 10.91
CA LYS A 83 7.68 -2.83 11.68
C LYS A 83 7.92 -1.34 11.44
N THR A 84 7.91 -0.88 10.19
CA THR A 84 8.17 0.53 9.84
C THR A 84 7.15 1.47 10.48
N MET A 85 5.89 1.07 10.53
CA MET A 85 4.79 1.93 10.97
C MET A 85 4.41 1.79 12.44
N GLU A 86 4.91 0.77 13.14
CA GLU A 86 4.53 0.48 14.54
C GLU A 86 4.68 1.69 15.49
N LYS A 87 5.67 2.55 15.26
CA LYS A 87 5.91 3.76 16.05
C LYS A 87 4.84 4.85 15.85
N PHE A 88 4.15 4.85 14.72
CA PHE A 88 3.17 5.87 14.32
C PHE A 88 1.73 5.36 14.33
N ASP A 89 1.51 4.07 14.58
CA ASP A 89 0.19 3.46 14.65
C ASP A 89 -0.43 3.72 16.04
N ASP A 90 -1.43 4.60 16.09
CA ASP A 90 -1.98 5.13 17.34
C ASP A 90 -2.68 4.06 18.19
N ASP A 91 -3.42 3.18 17.54
CA ASP A 91 -4.24 2.17 18.21
C ASP A 91 -3.75 0.74 17.98
N ARG A 92 -2.82 0.55 17.03
CA ARG A 92 -2.29 -0.76 16.60
C ARG A 92 -3.39 -1.67 16.05
N LEU A 93 -4.55 -1.13 15.69
CA LEU A 93 -5.68 -1.86 15.14
C LEU A 93 -5.63 -1.78 13.63
N ILE A 94 -5.35 -2.91 12.99
CA ILE A 94 -5.14 -2.97 11.54
C ILE A 94 -6.32 -3.70 10.89
N PRO A 95 -7.24 -2.99 10.21
CA PRO A 95 -8.22 -3.62 9.34
C PRO A 95 -7.52 -4.22 8.13
N VAL A 96 -7.82 -5.49 7.82
CA VAL A 96 -7.23 -6.18 6.68
C VAL A 96 -8.32 -6.79 5.81
N PHE A 97 -8.27 -6.46 4.52
CA PHE A 97 -9.26 -6.86 3.54
C PHE A 97 -8.63 -7.67 2.41
N GLY A 98 -9.39 -8.62 1.87
CA GLY A 98 -9.06 -9.31 0.63
C GLY A 98 -9.99 -8.87 -0.50
N PHE A 99 -9.50 -8.91 -1.73
CA PHE A 99 -10.27 -8.59 -2.94
C PHE A 99 -9.86 -9.50 -4.12
N GLY A 100 -10.74 -9.63 -5.12
CA GLY A 100 -10.44 -10.40 -6.33
C GLY A 100 -10.59 -11.93 -6.20
N ASP A 101 -11.14 -12.42 -5.08
CA ASP A 101 -11.54 -13.82 -4.95
C ASP A 101 -12.84 -14.10 -5.71
N SER A 102 -13.20 -15.38 -5.84
CA SER A 102 -14.41 -15.79 -6.58
C SER A 102 -15.72 -15.20 -6.06
N LYS A 103 -15.76 -14.83 -4.77
CA LYS A 103 -16.96 -14.29 -4.12
C LYS A 103 -17.06 -12.78 -4.24
N THR A 104 -15.94 -12.06 -4.22
CA THR A 104 -15.94 -10.60 -4.23
C THR A 104 -15.71 -9.98 -5.59
N GLN A 105 -14.94 -10.65 -6.46
CA GLN A 105 -14.60 -10.17 -7.80
C GLN A 105 -14.16 -8.69 -7.75
N ASP A 106 -14.77 -7.81 -8.55
CA ASP A 106 -14.58 -6.35 -8.50
C ASP A 106 -15.72 -5.58 -7.83
N ASP A 107 -16.70 -6.29 -7.24
CA ASP A 107 -17.91 -5.70 -6.66
C ASP A 107 -17.69 -5.25 -5.20
N THR A 108 -16.92 -6.00 -4.41
CA THR A 108 -16.74 -5.73 -2.97
C THR A 108 -15.38 -6.19 -2.46
N VAL A 109 -15.14 -6.02 -1.15
CA VAL A 109 -14.01 -6.64 -0.43
C VAL A 109 -14.55 -7.55 0.65
N PHE A 110 -13.75 -8.54 1.07
CA PHE A 110 -14.05 -9.36 2.23
C PHE A 110 -13.10 -9.04 3.38
N ASP A 111 -13.59 -9.16 4.61
CA ASP A 111 -12.77 -8.98 5.80
C ASP A 111 -11.95 -10.25 6.06
N LEU A 112 -10.65 -10.11 6.28
CA LEU A 112 -9.85 -11.27 6.72
C LEU A 112 -10.26 -11.68 8.13
N SER A 113 -10.72 -10.75 8.96
CA SER A 113 -11.20 -11.01 10.30
C SER A 113 -12.59 -11.68 10.27
N PRO A 114 -12.76 -12.86 10.88
CA PRO A 114 -14.07 -13.52 10.96
C PRO A 114 -15.14 -12.67 11.65
N GLU A 115 -14.73 -11.82 12.59
CA GLU A 115 -15.63 -10.99 13.40
C GLU A 115 -15.78 -9.56 12.85
N SER A 116 -15.19 -9.28 11.68
CA SER A 116 -15.08 -7.91 11.14
C SER A 116 -14.49 -6.90 12.11
N LYS A 117 -13.55 -7.36 12.94
CA LYS A 117 -12.77 -6.55 13.88
C LYS A 117 -11.33 -6.41 13.40
N PRO A 118 -10.72 -5.22 13.53
CA PRO A 118 -9.30 -5.03 13.23
C PRO A 118 -8.41 -5.97 14.04
N PHE A 119 -7.22 -6.29 13.50
CA PHE A 119 -6.22 -7.09 14.20
C PHE A 119 -5.37 -6.22 15.11
N LEU A 120 -5.02 -6.73 16.30
CA LEU A 120 -4.06 -6.07 17.18
C LEU A 120 -2.63 -6.35 16.67
N GLY A 121 -2.11 -5.44 15.87
CA GLY A 121 -0.80 -5.50 15.24
C GLY A 121 -0.72 -6.42 14.02
N MET A 122 0.33 -6.20 13.21
CA MET A 122 0.51 -6.88 11.93
C MET A 122 0.75 -8.39 12.09
N ALA A 123 1.40 -8.82 13.17
CA ALA A 123 1.65 -10.24 13.43
C ALA A 123 0.34 -11.05 13.50
N ALA A 124 -0.69 -10.54 14.16
CA ALA A 124 -2.00 -11.19 14.22
C ALA A 124 -2.69 -11.24 12.85
N ALA A 125 -2.55 -10.17 12.05
CA ALA A 125 -3.05 -10.15 10.68
C ALA A 125 -2.36 -11.19 9.78
N ILE A 126 -1.03 -11.35 9.91
CA ILE A 126 -0.24 -12.33 9.14
C ILE A 126 -0.69 -13.77 9.45
N GLU A 127 -0.90 -14.11 10.72
CA GLU A 127 -1.39 -15.44 11.09
C GLU A 127 -2.75 -15.73 10.47
N ARG A 128 -3.63 -14.72 10.43
CA ARG A 128 -4.92 -14.87 9.75
C ARG A 128 -4.78 -14.98 8.23
N TYR A 129 -3.89 -14.19 7.63
CA TYR A 129 -3.58 -14.28 6.20
C TYR A 129 -3.14 -15.71 5.83
N LYS A 130 -2.25 -16.35 6.59
CA LYS A 130 -1.80 -17.74 6.31
C LYS A 130 -2.96 -18.73 6.20
N VAL A 131 -3.96 -18.60 7.08
CA VAL A 131 -5.16 -19.44 7.06
C VAL A 131 -6.04 -19.16 5.83
N VAL A 132 -6.28 -17.89 5.52
CA VAL A 132 -7.15 -17.47 4.40
C VAL A 132 -6.51 -17.82 3.06
N ALA A 133 -5.22 -17.49 2.89
CA ALA A 133 -4.45 -17.78 1.67
C ALA A 133 -4.44 -19.26 1.29
N SER A 134 -4.52 -20.16 2.28
CA SER A 134 -4.55 -21.60 2.07
C SER A 134 -5.93 -22.15 1.66
N SER A 135 -6.99 -21.34 1.73
CA SER A 135 -8.38 -21.79 1.56
C SER A 135 -9.23 -20.95 0.59
N VAL A 136 -8.71 -19.81 0.15
CA VAL A 136 -9.42 -18.88 -0.74
C VAL A 136 -9.37 -19.35 -2.20
N ASP A 137 -10.52 -19.29 -2.87
CA ASP A 137 -10.63 -19.57 -4.30
C ASP A 137 -10.28 -18.32 -5.11
N LEU A 138 -9.05 -18.29 -5.63
CA LEU A 138 -8.53 -17.17 -6.40
C LEU A 138 -9.30 -16.95 -7.72
N CYS A 139 -9.64 -15.70 -8.05
CA CYS A 139 -10.44 -15.39 -9.24
C CYS A 139 -10.04 -14.07 -9.92
N GLY A 140 -10.96 -13.12 -10.03
CA GLY A 140 -10.75 -11.81 -10.65
C GLY A 140 -12.10 -11.16 -10.97
N PRO A 141 -12.10 -9.98 -11.62
CA PRO A 141 -10.94 -9.21 -12.09
C PRO A 141 -10.24 -8.41 -10.98
N THR A 142 -9.11 -7.77 -11.29
CA THR A 142 -8.34 -6.96 -10.33
C THR A 142 -8.84 -5.51 -10.34
N SER A 143 -9.43 -5.06 -9.23
CA SER A 143 -9.93 -3.70 -9.05
C SER A 143 -9.70 -3.21 -7.62
N PHE A 144 -9.09 -2.04 -7.46
CA PHE A 144 -8.91 -1.39 -6.15
C PHE A 144 -10.10 -0.52 -5.76
N VAL A 145 -11.06 -0.31 -6.66
CA VAL A 145 -12.27 0.50 -6.39
C VAL A 145 -12.99 0.08 -5.11
N PRO A 146 -13.36 -1.19 -4.89
CA PRO A 146 -14.05 -1.58 -3.67
C PRO A 146 -13.19 -1.36 -2.42
N LEU A 147 -11.88 -1.64 -2.51
CA LEU A 147 -10.94 -1.48 -1.40
C LEU A 147 -10.74 -0.02 -1.01
N ILE A 148 -10.48 0.87 -1.97
CA ILE A 148 -10.28 2.30 -1.71
C ILE A 148 -11.57 2.92 -1.16
N LYS A 149 -12.75 2.53 -1.67
CA LYS A 149 -14.03 2.95 -1.09
C LYS A 149 -14.21 2.48 0.36
N ARG A 150 -13.78 1.26 0.67
CA ARG A 150 -13.81 0.74 2.04
C ARG A 150 -12.89 1.55 2.96
N ALA A 151 -11.68 1.88 2.50
CA ALA A 151 -10.76 2.73 3.23
C ALA A 151 -11.32 4.14 3.47
N ILE A 152 -11.90 4.78 2.46
CA ILE A 152 -12.60 6.08 2.60
C ILE A 152 -13.69 6.01 3.67
N LYS A 153 -14.46 4.91 3.70
CA LYS A 153 -15.51 4.72 4.72
C LYS A 153 -14.92 4.67 6.13
N ILE A 154 -13.82 3.92 6.33
CA ILE A 154 -13.13 3.84 7.62
C ILE A 154 -12.63 5.24 8.03
N VAL A 155 -11.95 5.94 7.13
CA VAL A 155 -11.43 7.30 7.38
C VAL A 155 -12.54 8.29 7.75
N LYS A 156 -13.72 8.19 7.14
CA LYS A 156 -14.89 9.02 7.50
C LYS A 156 -15.42 8.71 8.91
N GLU A 157 -15.38 7.45 9.31
CA GLU A 157 -15.88 6.97 10.60
C GLU A 157 -14.91 7.34 11.74
N THR A 158 -13.61 7.15 11.52
CA THR A 158 -12.55 7.42 12.51
C THR A 158 -12.14 8.89 12.57
N LYS A 159 -12.23 9.61 11.43
CA LYS A 159 -11.72 10.98 11.25
C LYS A 159 -10.22 11.13 11.55
N GLN A 160 -9.47 10.04 11.40
CA GLN A 160 -8.02 10.04 11.59
C GLN A 160 -7.30 9.81 10.26
N TYR A 161 -6.02 10.14 10.23
CA TYR A 161 -5.17 9.85 9.08
C TYR A 161 -4.92 8.34 8.95
N HIS A 162 -5.09 7.82 7.74
CA HIS A 162 -4.83 6.42 7.42
C HIS A 162 -3.89 6.28 6.22
N ILE A 163 -3.09 5.23 6.25
CA ILE A 163 -2.29 4.76 5.13
C ILE A 163 -2.88 3.41 4.70
N LEU A 164 -3.41 3.37 3.48
CA LEU A 164 -3.86 2.14 2.84
C LEU A 164 -2.68 1.50 2.09
N VAL A 165 -2.26 0.33 2.56
CA VAL A 165 -1.25 -0.51 1.89
C VAL A 165 -1.98 -1.54 1.04
N ILE A 166 -1.87 -1.43 -0.28
CA ILE A 166 -2.41 -2.40 -1.24
C ILE A 166 -1.26 -3.28 -1.70
N ILE A 167 -1.36 -4.59 -1.52
CA ILE A 167 -0.37 -5.54 -2.03
C ILE A 167 -1.02 -6.31 -3.19
N CYS A 168 -0.42 -6.25 -4.37
CA CYS A 168 -0.96 -6.85 -5.59
C CYS A 168 0.12 -7.45 -6.48
N ASP A 169 -0.24 -8.42 -7.32
CA ASP A 169 0.72 -9.15 -8.16
C ASP A 169 0.83 -8.64 -9.61
N GLY A 170 0.01 -7.66 -9.96
CA GLY A 170 -0.05 -7.09 -11.29
C GLY A 170 -0.81 -5.77 -11.33
N GLN A 171 -1.23 -5.42 -12.54
CA GLN A 171 -1.97 -4.19 -12.83
C GLN A 171 -3.49 -4.39 -12.78
N VAL A 172 -4.21 -3.29 -12.56
CA VAL A 172 -5.69 -3.30 -12.58
C VAL A 172 -6.26 -3.65 -13.95
N SER A 173 -7.41 -4.32 -13.97
CA SER A 173 -8.09 -4.68 -15.22
C SER A 173 -8.69 -3.47 -15.96
N SER A 174 -8.98 -2.37 -15.26
CA SER A 174 -9.47 -1.14 -15.86
C SER A 174 -8.88 0.11 -15.19
N VAL A 175 -8.19 0.94 -15.97
CA VAL A 175 -7.50 2.14 -15.45
C VAL A 175 -8.47 3.24 -15.03
N SER A 176 -9.53 3.48 -15.80
CA SER A 176 -10.40 4.65 -15.58
C SER A 176 -11.16 4.64 -14.24
N PRO A 177 -11.80 3.54 -13.81
CA PRO A 177 -12.47 3.48 -12.51
C PRO A 177 -11.50 3.62 -11.34
N ASN A 178 -10.34 2.97 -11.43
CA ASN A 178 -9.29 3.03 -10.41
C ASN A 178 -8.71 4.46 -10.30
N ARG A 179 -8.49 5.15 -11.43
CA ARG A 179 -8.07 6.57 -11.39
C ARG A 179 -9.08 7.44 -10.64
N LYS A 180 -10.37 7.29 -10.95
CA LYS A 180 -11.44 8.12 -10.36
C LYS A 180 -11.55 7.92 -8.85
N VAL A 181 -11.40 6.69 -8.37
CA VAL A 181 -11.47 6.43 -6.93
C VAL A 181 -10.24 6.97 -6.19
N ILE A 182 -9.05 6.94 -6.83
CA ILE A 182 -7.83 7.57 -6.27
C ILE A 182 -8.00 9.10 -6.21
N GLU A 183 -8.53 9.72 -7.27
CA GLU A 183 -8.90 11.14 -7.29
C GLU A 183 -9.89 11.47 -6.16
N GLU A 184 -10.91 10.63 -5.96
CA GLU A 184 -11.88 10.77 -4.87
C GLU A 184 -11.22 10.66 -3.49
N ALA A 185 -10.31 9.70 -3.30
CA ALA A 185 -9.59 9.46 -2.05
C ALA A 185 -8.80 10.69 -1.58
N SER A 186 -8.31 11.54 -2.50
CA SER A 186 -7.62 12.80 -2.17
C SER A 186 -8.49 13.86 -1.47
N ASN A 187 -9.80 13.59 -1.30
CA ASN A 187 -10.71 14.42 -0.50
C ASN A 187 -10.72 14.07 1.00
N TYR A 188 -9.91 13.10 1.42
CA TYR A 188 -9.87 12.57 2.79
C TYR A 188 -8.43 12.50 3.29
N PRO A 189 -8.20 12.39 4.62
CA PRO A 189 -6.87 12.16 5.17
C PRO A 189 -6.45 10.69 4.93
N LEU A 190 -6.22 10.35 3.66
CA LEU A 190 -5.91 9.00 3.20
C LEU A 190 -4.76 9.03 2.19
N SER A 191 -3.68 8.35 2.54
CA SER A 191 -2.57 8.02 1.64
C SER A 191 -2.67 6.58 1.17
N ILE A 192 -2.25 6.31 -0.07
CA ILE A 192 -2.30 4.97 -0.67
C ILE A 192 -0.89 4.58 -1.07
N VAL A 193 -0.39 3.48 -0.52
CA VAL A 193 0.87 2.84 -0.92
C VAL A 193 0.53 1.53 -1.61
N CYS A 194 0.77 1.46 -2.91
CA CYS A 194 0.52 0.26 -3.69
C CYS A 194 1.84 -0.48 -3.94
N VAL A 195 1.91 -1.71 -3.48
CA VAL A 195 3.11 -2.56 -3.54
C VAL A 195 2.88 -3.67 -4.56
N GLY A 196 3.63 -3.58 -5.66
CA GLY A 196 3.69 -4.64 -6.67
C GLY A 196 4.63 -5.76 -6.23
N VAL A 197 4.10 -6.96 -6.08
CA VAL A 197 4.88 -8.18 -5.82
C VAL A 197 4.83 -9.11 -7.03
N GLY A 198 5.87 -9.91 -7.25
CA GLY A 198 5.88 -10.87 -8.35
C GLY A 198 6.43 -10.29 -9.65
N ASP A 199 6.11 -10.96 -10.75
CA ASP A 199 6.75 -10.81 -12.05
C ASP A 199 6.23 -9.61 -12.86
N GLY A 200 5.10 -9.02 -12.46
CA GLY A 200 4.40 -7.96 -13.17
C GLY A 200 3.56 -8.48 -14.35
N PRO A 201 3.19 -7.61 -15.32
CA PRO A 201 3.70 -6.24 -15.54
C PRO A 201 3.11 -5.18 -14.59
N PHE A 202 3.87 -4.10 -14.39
CA PHE A 202 3.50 -2.97 -13.51
C PHE A 202 3.47 -1.60 -14.20
N GLY A 203 3.62 -1.53 -15.52
CA GLY A 203 3.73 -0.24 -16.24
C GLY A 203 2.52 0.68 -16.05
N GLU A 204 1.31 0.14 -15.99
CA GLU A 204 0.11 0.95 -15.71
C GLU A 204 0.06 1.46 -14.26
N MET A 205 0.70 0.76 -13.34
CA MET A 205 0.79 1.16 -11.94
C MET A 205 1.77 2.31 -11.73
N GLU A 206 2.92 2.26 -12.42
CA GLU A 206 3.87 3.39 -12.51
C GLU A 206 3.20 4.63 -13.15
N ASN A 207 2.30 4.44 -14.13
CA ASN A 207 1.55 5.55 -14.72
C ASN A 207 0.52 6.22 -13.78
N PHE A 208 0.02 5.51 -12.76
CA PHE A 208 -0.89 6.11 -11.77
C PHE A 208 -0.16 7.12 -10.89
N ASP A 209 1.02 6.75 -10.42
CA ASP A 209 1.97 7.58 -9.67
C ASP A 209 2.18 8.95 -10.34
N ASP A 210 2.46 8.94 -11.65
CA ASP A 210 2.82 10.16 -12.37
C ASP A 210 1.63 11.05 -12.80
N ASN A 211 0.36 10.59 -12.74
CA ASN A 211 -0.73 11.21 -13.52
C ASN A 211 -2.15 11.21 -12.93
N VAL A 212 -2.32 11.48 -11.63
CA VAL A 212 -3.66 11.74 -11.04
C VAL A 212 -4.02 13.23 -11.09
N LYS A 213 -4.26 13.76 -12.31
CA LYS A 213 -4.39 15.21 -12.57
C LYS A 213 -5.48 15.96 -11.77
N LYS A 214 -6.51 15.26 -11.26
CA LYS A 214 -7.61 15.90 -10.50
C LYS A 214 -7.52 15.69 -8.99
N ALA A 215 -6.50 14.97 -8.50
CA ALA A 215 -6.31 14.81 -7.07
C ALA A 215 -5.84 16.13 -6.43
N LYS A 216 -6.33 16.42 -5.21
CA LYS A 216 -5.98 17.67 -4.51
C LYS A 216 -4.51 17.73 -4.09
N PHE A 217 -3.95 16.58 -3.75
CA PHE A 217 -2.53 16.34 -3.52
C PHE A 217 -2.16 14.99 -4.16
N ASP A 218 -0.88 14.71 -4.27
CA ASP A 218 -0.43 13.41 -4.74
C ASP A 218 -0.60 12.38 -3.63
N ASN A 219 -1.57 11.47 -3.73
CA ASN A 219 -1.98 10.61 -2.63
C ASN A 219 -1.75 9.11 -2.89
N PHE A 220 -1.01 8.78 -3.96
CA PHE A 220 -0.78 7.41 -4.40
C PHE A 220 0.69 7.22 -4.74
N ASN A 221 1.34 6.29 -4.04
CA ASN A 221 2.74 5.91 -4.29
C ASN A 221 2.80 4.44 -4.75
N PHE A 222 3.39 4.15 -5.91
CA PHE A 222 3.63 2.77 -6.36
C PHE A 222 5.07 2.31 -6.11
N VAL A 223 5.21 1.13 -5.48
CA VAL A 223 6.51 0.50 -5.22
C VAL A 223 6.55 -0.91 -5.77
N ASN A 224 7.47 -1.19 -6.69
CA ASN A 224 7.78 -2.55 -7.13
C ASN A 224 8.76 -3.19 -6.14
N TYR A 225 8.27 -4.15 -5.34
CA TYR A 225 9.03 -4.80 -4.27
C TYR A 225 10.33 -5.43 -4.80
N TYR A 226 10.25 -6.20 -5.88
CA TYR A 226 11.42 -6.89 -6.43
C TYR A 226 12.41 -5.91 -7.05
N LYS A 227 11.95 -4.87 -7.76
CA LYS A 227 12.85 -3.85 -8.34
C LYS A 227 13.66 -3.10 -7.28
N VAL A 228 13.10 -2.92 -6.08
CA VAL A 228 13.79 -2.27 -4.96
C VAL A 228 14.69 -3.24 -4.21
N CYS A 229 14.26 -4.49 -4.03
CA CYS A 229 14.98 -5.49 -3.26
C CYS A 229 16.03 -6.30 -4.06
N GLU A 230 15.95 -6.32 -5.39
CA GLU A 230 16.88 -7.04 -6.26
C GLU A 230 18.20 -6.27 -6.45
N GLY A 231 19.32 -7.00 -6.40
CA GLY A 231 20.68 -6.46 -6.58
C GLY A 231 21.56 -6.62 -5.34
N ASN A 232 22.74 -5.99 -5.34
CA ASN A 232 23.64 -5.93 -4.18
C ASN A 232 23.16 -4.84 -3.20
N VAL A 233 21.92 -4.96 -2.71
CA VAL A 233 21.37 -4.09 -1.69
C VAL A 233 21.72 -4.68 -0.33
N GLU A 234 22.46 -3.92 0.48
CA GLU A 234 22.95 -4.39 1.79
C GLU A 234 21.80 -4.68 2.77
N ASN A 235 20.76 -3.85 2.75
CA ASN A 235 19.55 -4.04 3.56
C ASN A 235 18.27 -3.86 2.72
N PRO A 236 17.80 -4.93 2.05
CA PRO A 236 16.64 -4.88 1.16
C PRO A 236 15.34 -4.48 1.88
N GLU A 237 15.17 -4.90 3.14
CA GLU A 237 13.98 -4.55 3.94
C GLU A 237 13.89 -3.04 4.18
N VAL A 238 15.00 -2.42 4.59
CA VAL A 238 15.05 -0.97 4.81
C VAL A 238 14.92 -0.22 3.49
N ALA A 239 15.56 -0.68 2.41
CA ALA A 239 15.42 -0.05 1.10
C ALA A 239 13.95 -0.04 0.62
N PHE A 240 13.24 -1.16 0.78
CA PHE A 240 11.81 -1.24 0.49
C PHE A 240 10.99 -0.29 1.36
N ALA A 241 11.25 -0.28 2.67
CA ALA A 241 10.56 0.63 3.59
C ALA A 241 10.78 2.11 3.21
N CYS A 242 12.00 2.49 2.81
CA CYS A 242 12.31 3.84 2.33
C CYS A 242 11.46 4.20 1.10
N ALA A 243 11.40 3.30 0.12
CA ALA A 243 10.63 3.50 -1.10
C ALA A 243 9.12 3.62 -0.81
N ALA A 244 8.59 2.76 0.06
CA ALA A 244 7.17 2.77 0.46
C ALA A 244 6.79 4.07 1.20
N MET A 245 7.70 4.60 2.01
CA MET A 245 7.46 5.75 2.88
C MET A 245 7.90 7.10 2.31
N ASN A 246 8.53 7.12 1.13
CA ASN A 246 9.16 8.31 0.54
C ASN A 246 8.24 9.54 0.44
N GLU A 247 6.96 9.32 0.16
CA GLU A 247 6.01 10.40 -0.04
C GLU A 247 5.12 10.67 1.18
N ILE A 248 5.07 9.74 2.14
CA ILE A 248 4.13 9.79 3.26
C ILE A 248 4.24 11.08 4.09
N PRO A 249 5.44 11.57 4.46
CA PRO A 249 5.54 12.83 5.21
C PRO A 249 4.99 14.03 4.45
N GLU A 250 5.25 14.10 3.14
CA GLU A 250 4.77 15.19 2.28
C GLU A 250 3.24 15.13 2.14
N GLN A 251 2.70 13.92 1.92
CA GLN A 251 1.27 13.67 1.84
C GLN A 251 0.56 14.07 3.14
N TYR A 252 1.12 13.69 4.29
CA TYR A 252 0.62 14.05 5.60
C TYR A 252 0.62 15.57 5.83
N ALA A 253 1.68 16.27 5.39
CA ALA A 253 1.74 17.72 5.46
C ALA A 253 0.64 18.39 4.61
N TYR A 254 0.41 17.93 3.37
CA TYR A 254 -0.69 18.44 2.54
C TYR A 254 -2.07 18.20 3.18
N ILE A 255 -2.28 17.03 3.78
CA ILE A 255 -3.52 16.70 4.49
C ILE A 255 -3.79 17.68 5.63
N LYS A 256 -2.75 18.07 6.39
CA LYS A 256 -2.84 19.12 7.41
C LYS A 256 -3.14 20.50 6.81
N GLU A 257 -2.44 20.91 5.74
CA GLU A 257 -2.69 22.19 5.07
C GLU A 257 -4.11 22.31 4.49
N LEU A 258 -4.68 21.20 4.02
CA LEU A 258 -6.06 21.13 3.51
C LEU A 258 -7.11 21.13 4.63
N GLY A 259 -6.70 21.07 5.89
CA GLY A 259 -7.60 21.07 7.05
C GLY A 259 -8.43 19.80 7.19
N TYR A 260 -7.89 18.65 6.77
CA TYR A 260 -8.59 17.36 6.86
C TYR A 260 -8.46 16.69 8.23
N LEU A 261 -7.49 17.13 9.03
CA LEU A 261 -7.29 16.69 10.41
C LEU A 261 -7.60 17.86 11.34
N ASP A 262 -8.32 17.59 12.41
CA ASP A 262 -8.53 18.58 13.47
C ASP A 262 -7.18 18.78 14.21
N ASN A 263 -6.73 20.03 14.32
CA ASN A 263 -5.50 20.41 15.02
C ASN A 263 -5.59 20.20 16.54
#